data_AF-A0A9D6VPY1-F1
#
_entry.id   AF-A0A9D6VPY1-F1
#
_cell.length_a   1.000
_cell.length_b   1.000
_cell.length_c   1.000
_cell.angle_alpha   90.00
_cell.angle_beta   90.00
_cell.angle_gamma   90.00
#
_symmetry.space_group_name_H-M   'P 1'
#
loop_
_entity.id
_entity.type
_entity.pdbx_description
1 polymer ?
#
loop_
_entity_poly.entity_id
_entity_poly.type
_entity_poly.pdbx_seq_one_letter_code
_entity_poly.pdbx_strand_id
1 'polypeptide(L)'
;MRTRTGLKMVVLCLGTLVTASAFAAGNAEAGRSKAFTCMGCHGVANYNNVYPTYHVPKLGGQHAQYLVSALQSYKNGQRSHGTMRAQAADLSDQDMEDIAAYFESRTE
;
A
#
# COMPACT_ATOMS: atom_id res chain seq x y z
N MET A 1 69.08 -7.92 26.58
CA MET A 1 68.08 -6.83 26.69
C MET A 1 66.70 -7.47 26.54
N ARG A 2 65.89 -7.46 27.61
CA ARG A 2 64.55 -8.07 27.72
C ARG A 2 63.50 -7.01 27.38
N THR A 3 62.62 -7.26 26.42
CA THR A 3 61.27 -6.66 26.34
C THR A 3 60.40 -7.55 25.45
N ARG A 4 59.59 -8.43 26.05
CA ARG A 4 58.17 -8.23 26.43
C ARG A 4 57.21 -8.41 25.24
N THR A 5 56.70 -9.63 25.20
CA THR A 5 55.46 -10.11 24.59
C THR A 5 54.31 -9.11 24.80
N GLY A 6 53.70 -8.65 23.71
CA GLY A 6 52.52 -7.79 23.70
C GLY A 6 51.33 -8.55 23.10
N LEU A 7 50.39 -8.85 23.97
CA LEU A 7 49.12 -9.57 23.80
C LEU A 7 48.31 -9.17 22.55
N LYS A 8 47.83 -10.20 21.85
CA LYS A 8 46.90 -10.17 20.72
C LYS A 8 45.60 -9.46 21.11
N MET A 9 45.21 -8.42 20.39
CA MET A 9 43.86 -7.85 20.48
C MET A 9 43.13 -8.11 19.15
N VAL A 10 42.62 -9.34 19.00
CA VAL A 10 41.67 -9.68 17.94
C VAL A 10 40.32 -9.15 18.37
N VAL A 11 39.96 -7.97 17.88
CA VAL A 11 38.61 -7.44 18.01
C VAL A 11 37.74 -8.18 17.00
N LEU A 12 37.06 -9.24 17.45
CA LEU A 12 36.02 -9.92 16.70
C LEU A 12 34.76 -9.04 16.74
N CYS A 13 34.65 -8.09 15.81
CA CYS A 13 33.41 -7.37 15.55
C CYS A 13 32.37 -8.38 15.03
N LEU A 14 31.54 -8.88 15.94
CA LEU A 14 30.35 -9.65 15.63
C LEU A 14 29.36 -8.70 14.95
N GLY A 15 29.46 -8.61 13.63
CA GLY A 15 28.57 -7.77 12.81
C GLY A 15 27.14 -8.26 12.96
N THR A 16 26.33 -7.52 13.70
CA THR A 16 24.88 -7.71 13.73
C THR A 16 24.33 -7.31 12.37
N LEU A 17 23.94 -8.30 11.58
CA LEU A 17 23.11 -8.11 10.39
C LEU A 17 21.76 -7.56 10.85
N VAL A 18 21.62 -6.24 10.85
CA VAL A 18 20.31 -5.60 10.92
C VAL A 18 19.62 -5.90 9.60
N THR A 19 18.77 -6.93 9.58
CA THR A 19 17.81 -7.12 8.49
C THR A 19 16.83 -5.96 8.58
N ALA A 20 17.04 -4.93 7.77
CA ALA A 20 16.04 -3.91 7.56
C ALA A 20 14.81 -4.61 6.99
N SER A 21 13.71 -4.61 7.75
CA SER A 21 12.40 -5.01 7.25
C SER A 21 12.05 -4.05 6.12
N ALA A 22 12.26 -4.47 4.88
CA ALA A 22 11.71 -3.78 3.74
C ALA A 22 10.20 -3.92 3.84
N PHE A 23 9.49 -2.84 4.16
CA PHE A 23 8.07 -2.75 3.83
C PHE A 23 7.98 -2.94 2.32
N ALA A 24 7.44 -4.07 1.88
CA ALA A 24 7.24 -4.32 0.47
C ALA A 24 6.29 -3.24 -0.06
N ALA A 25 6.81 -2.35 -0.90
CA ALA A 25 5.99 -1.34 -1.57
C ALA A 25 4.96 -2.02 -2.46
N GLY A 26 3.80 -1.37 -2.67
CA GLY A 26 2.77 -1.88 -3.57
C GLY A 26 3.27 -2.08 -5.01
N ASN A 27 2.82 -3.15 -5.65
CA ASN A 27 3.10 -3.46 -7.06
C ASN A 27 1.95 -2.95 -7.95
N ALA A 28 2.18 -1.87 -8.68
CA ALA A 28 1.17 -1.25 -9.55
C ALA A 28 0.65 -2.17 -10.67
N GLU A 29 1.47 -3.11 -11.17
CA GLU A 29 1.04 -4.07 -12.20
C GLU A 29 0.07 -5.11 -11.61
N ALA A 30 0.40 -5.64 -10.43
CA ALA A 30 -0.53 -6.49 -9.69
C ALA A 30 -1.81 -5.72 -9.31
N GLY A 31 -1.65 -4.46 -8.89
CA GLY A 31 -2.71 -3.53 -8.54
C GLY A 31 -3.68 -3.27 -9.67
N ARG A 32 -3.19 -3.14 -10.91
CA ARG A 32 -4.03 -2.98 -12.10
C ARG A 32 -5.07 -4.08 -12.24
N SER A 33 -4.65 -5.33 -12.03
CA SER A 33 -5.54 -6.49 -12.13
C SER A 33 -6.56 -6.52 -10.99
N LYS A 34 -6.12 -6.20 -9.76
CA LYS A 34 -6.98 -6.17 -8.57
C LYS A 34 -7.97 -5.01 -8.57
N ALA A 35 -7.58 -3.88 -9.17
CA ALA A 35 -8.40 -2.67 -9.26
C ALA A 35 -9.47 -2.72 -10.35
N PHE A 36 -9.60 -3.84 -11.09
CA PHE A 36 -10.53 -3.96 -12.22
C PHE A 36 -11.98 -3.59 -11.83
N THR A 37 -12.47 -4.10 -10.71
CA THR A 37 -13.84 -3.81 -10.23
C THR A 37 -14.00 -2.37 -9.75
N CYS A 38 -12.94 -1.77 -9.20
CA CYS A 38 -12.94 -0.39 -8.70
C CYS A 38 -13.28 0.61 -9.82
N MET A 39 -12.81 0.33 -11.05
CA MET A 39 -13.04 1.19 -12.21
C MET A 39 -14.52 1.25 -12.64
N GLY A 40 -15.35 0.29 -12.25
CA GLY A 40 -16.78 0.30 -12.55
C GLY A 40 -17.51 1.50 -11.96
N CYS A 41 -17.06 2.00 -10.81
CA CYS A 41 -17.63 3.19 -10.17
C CYS A 41 -16.65 4.39 -10.21
N HIS A 42 -15.35 4.15 -9.98
CA HIS A 42 -14.35 5.20 -9.83
C HIS A 42 -13.72 5.66 -11.16
N GLY A 43 -14.03 4.97 -12.26
CA GLY A 43 -13.53 5.27 -13.61
C GLY A 43 -14.60 5.82 -14.56
N VAL A 44 -15.80 6.11 -14.08
CA VAL A 44 -16.90 6.63 -14.91
C VAL A 44 -16.65 8.09 -15.32
N ALA A 45 -17.22 8.51 -16.45
CA ALA A 45 -17.07 9.88 -16.94
C ALA A 45 -17.54 10.90 -15.89
N ASN A 46 -16.74 11.96 -15.68
CA ASN A 46 -16.99 13.01 -14.69
C ASN A 46 -17.18 12.52 -13.25
N TYR A 47 -16.84 11.25 -12.97
CA TYR A 47 -17.04 10.60 -11.68
C TYR A 47 -18.49 10.73 -11.16
N ASN A 48 -19.45 10.62 -12.08
CA ASN A 48 -20.87 10.68 -11.80
C ASN A 48 -21.58 9.49 -12.45
N ASN A 49 -22.24 8.67 -11.64
CA ASN A 49 -23.01 7.54 -12.14
C ASN A 49 -24.29 8.03 -12.80
N VAL A 50 -24.66 7.43 -13.93
CA VAL A 50 -25.86 7.86 -14.69
C VAL A 50 -27.14 7.46 -13.95
N TYR A 51 -27.23 6.21 -13.49
CA TYR A 51 -28.40 5.72 -12.77
C TYR A 51 -28.04 4.62 -11.75
N PRO A 52 -28.43 4.76 -10.46
CA PRO A 52 -28.96 5.99 -9.87
C PRO A 52 -27.91 7.10 -9.90
N THR A 53 -28.34 8.36 -9.94
CA THR A 53 -27.40 9.48 -10.05
C THR A 53 -26.70 9.76 -8.73
N TYR A 54 -25.37 9.63 -8.71
CA TYR A 54 -24.54 9.95 -7.55
C TYR A 54 -23.08 10.19 -7.96
N HIS A 55 -22.37 10.96 -7.13
CA HIS A 55 -20.95 11.21 -7.32
C HIS A 55 -20.09 10.11 -6.70
N VAL A 56 -18.98 9.80 -7.37
CA VAL A 56 -17.97 8.87 -6.92
C VAL A 56 -16.63 9.60 -6.82
N PRO A 57 -15.77 9.35 -5.82
CA PRO A 57 -14.46 9.98 -5.76
C PRO A 57 -13.53 9.52 -6.89
N LYS A 58 -12.79 10.46 -7.50
CA LYS A 58 -11.63 10.14 -8.34
C LYS A 58 -10.54 9.48 -7.48
N LEU A 59 -10.00 8.35 -7.94
CA LEU A 59 -8.89 7.66 -7.28
C LEU A 59 -7.53 7.93 -7.96
N GLY A 60 -7.53 8.18 -9.26
CA GLY A 60 -6.30 8.42 -10.02
C GLY A 60 -5.52 9.64 -9.48
N GLY A 61 -4.23 9.45 -9.23
CA GLY A 61 -3.28 10.47 -8.76
C GLY A 61 -3.38 10.75 -7.25
N GLN A 62 -4.18 9.98 -6.52
CA GLN A 62 -4.27 10.09 -5.07
C GLN A 62 -3.05 9.40 -4.42
N HIS A 63 -2.61 9.94 -3.28
CA HIS A 63 -1.50 9.36 -2.51
C HIS A 63 -1.79 7.93 -2.09
N ALA A 64 -0.85 7.02 -2.33
CA ALA A 64 -1.04 5.61 -2.03
C ALA A 64 -1.37 5.37 -0.56
N GLN A 65 -0.69 6.06 0.36
CA GLN A 65 -0.94 5.92 1.81
C GLN A 65 -2.37 6.35 2.19
N TYR A 66 -2.92 7.36 1.52
CA TYR A 66 -4.31 7.76 1.76
C TYR A 66 -5.26 6.65 1.30
N LEU A 67 -5.04 6.08 0.12
CA LEU A 67 -5.89 5.01 -0.42
C LEU A 67 -5.86 3.76 0.46
N VAL A 68 -4.67 3.34 0.92
CA VAL A 68 -4.53 2.23 1.88
C VAL A 68 -5.30 2.54 3.17
N SER A 69 -5.09 3.71 3.76
CA SER A 69 -5.79 4.09 5.00
C SER A 69 -7.31 4.09 4.83
N ALA A 70 -7.81 4.56 3.69
CA ALA A 70 -9.24 4.59 3.39
C ALA A 70 -9.82 3.18 3.25
N LEU A 71 -9.14 2.29 2.51
CA LEU A 71 -9.54 0.89 2.35
C LEU A 71 -9.55 0.15 3.69
N GLN A 72 -8.52 0.34 4.52
CA GLN A 72 -8.46 -0.21 5.88
C GLN A 72 -9.61 0.31 6.74
N SER A 73 -9.89 1.62 6.71
CA SER A 73 -11.02 2.21 7.45
C SER A 73 -12.39 1.72 6.97
N TYR A 74 -12.55 1.40 5.68
CA TYR A 74 -13.78 0.78 5.18
C TYR A 74 -13.90 -0.68 5.65
N LYS A 75 -12.80 -1.45 5.57
CA LYS A 75 -12.76 -2.86 6.01
C LYS A 75 -13.06 -3.01 7.49
N ASN A 76 -12.47 -2.16 8.33
CA ASN A 76 -12.62 -2.22 9.79
C ASN A 76 -13.86 -1.47 10.32
N GLY A 77 -14.61 -0.77 9.45
CA GLY A 77 -15.84 -0.07 9.80
C GLY A 77 -15.66 1.33 10.42
N GLN A 78 -14.44 1.85 10.55
CA GLN A 78 -14.19 3.23 10.97
C GLN A 78 -14.76 4.26 9.99
N ARG A 79 -14.75 3.94 8.70
CA ARG A 79 -15.39 4.73 7.65
C ARG A 79 -16.66 4.03 7.19
N SER A 80 -17.81 4.66 7.42
CA SER A 80 -19.11 4.09 7.07
C SER A 80 -19.43 4.29 5.59
N HIS A 81 -19.49 3.21 4.81
CA HIS A 81 -20.09 3.16 3.48
C HIS A 81 -20.31 1.70 3.06
N GLY A 82 -21.55 1.25 2.90
CA GLY A 82 -21.88 -0.17 2.66
C GLY A 82 -21.17 -0.77 1.44
N THR A 83 -21.20 -0.06 0.30
CA THR A 83 -20.55 -0.52 -0.93
C THR A 83 -19.03 -0.66 -0.78
N MET A 84 -18.34 0.34 -0.22
CA MET A 84 -16.88 0.29 -0.08
C MET A 84 -16.43 -0.70 0.99
N ARG A 85 -17.23 -0.91 2.04
CA ARG A 85 -16.98 -1.99 3.01
C ARG A 85 -17.03 -3.36 2.32
N ALA A 86 -18.02 -3.59 1.44
CA ALA A 86 -18.10 -4.82 0.66
C ALA A 86 -16.92 -4.98 -0.30
N GLN A 87 -16.47 -3.89 -0.94
CA GLN A 87 -15.27 -3.93 -1.81
C GLN A 87 -13.98 -4.21 -1.03
N ALA A 88 -13.85 -3.69 0.18
CA ALA A 88 -12.63 -3.82 0.99
C ALA A 88 -12.58 -5.09 1.85
N ALA A 89 -13.69 -5.82 1.99
CA ALA A 89 -13.83 -6.93 2.96
C ALA A 89 -12.77 -8.02 2.77
N ASP A 90 -12.54 -8.43 1.52
CA ASP A 90 -11.70 -9.58 1.19
C ASP A 90 -10.28 -9.19 0.75
N LEU A 91 -9.96 -7.89 0.72
CA LEU A 91 -8.64 -7.41 0.35
C LEU A 91 -7.62 -7.74 1.45
N SER A 92 -6.50 -8.38 1.10
CA SER A 92 -5.34 -8.43 1.99
C SER A 92 -4.67 -7.06 2.09
N ASP A 93 -3.80 -6.86 3.09
CA ASP A 93 -3.03 -5.62 3.22
C ASP A 93 -2.18 -5.38 1.96
N GLN A 94 -1.59 -6.43 1.39
CA GLN A 94 -0.83 -6.34 0.15
C GLN A 94 -1.71 -5.97 -1.05
N ASP A 95 -2.95 -6.47 -1.12
CA ASP A 95 -3.88 -6.06 -2.19
C ASP A 95 -4.20 -4.56 -2.11
N MET A 96 -4.37 -4.03 -0.90
CA MET A 96 -4.61 -2.60 -0.69
C MET A 96 -3.41 -1.76 -1.14
N GLU A 97 -2.19 -2.17 -0.78
CA GLU A 97 -0.94 -1.52 -1.21
C GLU A 97 -0.78 -1.56 -2.73
N ASP A 98 -1.01 -2.71 -3.37
CA ASP A 98 -0.92 -2.88 -4.82
C ASP A 98 -1.95 -1.99 -5.55
N ILE A 99 -3.21 -2.01 -5.11
CA ILE A 99 -4.29 -1.17 -5.66
C ILE A 99 -3.94 0.32 -5.49
N ALA A 100 -3.43 0.71 -4.33
CA ALA A 100 -3.05 2.08 -4.05
C ALA A 100 -1.89 2.54 -4.95
N ALA A 101 -0.85 1.72 -5.13
CA ALA A 101 0.25 2.00 -6.04
C ALA A 101 -0.22 2.17 -7.49
N TYR A 102 -1.17 1.33 -7.94
CA TYR A 102 -1.77 1.47 -9.26
C TYR A 102 -2.48 2.82 -9.43
N PHE A 103 -3.36 3.20 -8.49
CA PHE A 103 -4.11 4.45 -8.59
C PHE A 103 -3.25 5.70 -8.41
N GLU A 104 -2.22 5.67 -7.55
CA GLU A 104 -1.26 6.77 -7.42
C GLU A 104 -0.52 7.02 -8.74
N SER A 105 -0.11 5.96 -9.44
CA SER A 105 0.58 6.05 -10.73
C SER A 105 -0.31 6.48 -11.90
N ARG A 106 -1.64 6.47 -11.72
CA ARG A 106 -2.62 6.73 -12.78
C ARG A 106 -3.22 8.12 -12.63
N THR A 107 -2.97 9.05 -13.55
CA THR A 107 -3.46 10.44 -13.43
C THR A 107 -4.92 10.67 -13.89
N GLU A 108 -5.54 9.68 -14.51
CA GLU A 108 -6.87 9.73 -15.14
C GLU A 108 -7.94 9.01 -14.31
#